data_AF-A0A1J8PZ60-F1
#
_entry.id   AF-A0A1J8PZ60-F1
#
_cell.length_a   1.000
_cell.length_b   1.000
_cell.length_c   1.000
_cell.angle_alpha   90.00
_cell.angle_beta   90.00
_cell.angle_gamma   90.00
#
_symmetry.space_group_name_H-M   'P 1'
#
loop_
_entity.id
_entity.type
_entity.pdbx_description
1 polymer ?
#
loop_
_entity_poly.entity_id
_entity_poly.type
_entity_poly.pdbx_seq_one_letter_code
_entity_poly.pdbx_strand_id
1 'polypeptide(L)' 'MNAFPNGTRVFYWASSGEIKYGTVHGTSRMADGTQIVVVSVDGEGRAQLP' A
#
# COMPACT_ATOMS: atom_id res chain seq x y z
N MET A 1 2.13 -7.48 14.92
CA MET A 1 1.04 -7.92 14.02
C MET A 1 1.11 -7.06 12.77
N ASN A 2 1.05 -7.63 11.57
CA ASN A 2 1.06 -6.85 10.32
C ASN A 2 -0.37 -6.33 10.06
N ALA A 3 -0.57 -5.01 10.01
CA ALA A 3 -1.88 -4.40 9.74
C ALA A 3 -2.32 -4.55 8.27
N PHE A 4 -1.37 -4.83 7.37
CA PHE A 4 -1.59 -4.96 5.93
C PHE A 4 -1.07 -6.31 5.41
N PRO A 5 -1.73 -7.43 5.73
CA PRO A 5 -1.39 -8.73 5.15
C PRO A 5 -1.44 -8.70 3.61
N ASN A 6 -0.61 -9.53 2.96
CA ASN A 6 -0.68 -9.73 1.51
C ASN A 6 -2.08 -10.21 1.09
N GLY A 7 -2.62 -9.65 0.01
CA GLY A 7 -3.98 -9.90 -0.48
C GLY A 7 -5.05 -8.98 0.12
N THR A 8 -4.73 -8.13 1.10
CA THR A 8 -5.69 -7.21 1.71
C THR A 8 -6.12 -6.13 0.71
N ARG A 9 -7.43 -5.90 0.56
CA ARG A 9 -7.97 -4.77 -0.20
C ARG A 9 -7.84 -3.48 0.60
N VAL A 10 -7.35 -2.42 -0.06
CA VAL A 10 -7.10 -1.11 0.55
C VAL A 10 -7.53 0.01 -0.40
N PHE A 11 -7.75 1.19 0.19
CA PHE A 11 -7.81 2.45 -0.55
C PHE A 11 -6.89 3.47 0.10
N TYR A 12 -6.43 4.46 -0.67
CA TYR A 12 -5.66 5.59 -0.17
C TYR A 12 -5.92 6.84 -1.02
N TRP A 13 -5.62 8.01 -0.45
CA TRP A 13 -5.66 9.27 -1.19
C TRP A 13 -4.32 9.51 -1.89
N ALA A 14 -4.34 9.67 -3.20
CA ALA A 14 -3.19 10.15 -3.96
C ALA A 14 -2.95 11.64 -3.67
N SER A 15 -1.74 12.13 -3.94
CA SER A 15 -1.40 13.55 -3.82
C SER A 15 -2.24 14.45 -4.74
N SER A 16 -2.83 13.90 -5.80
CA SER A 16 -3.80 14.58 -6.66
C SER A 16 -5.17 14.80 -6.00
N GLY A 17 -5.41 14.21 -4.82
CA GLY A 17 -6.72 14.20 -4.18
C GLY A 17 -7.67 13.13 -4.73
N GLU A 18 -7.20 12.21 -5.58
CA GLU A 18 -8.00 11.08 -6.06
C GLU A 18 -7.90 9.90 -5.09
N ILE A 19 -9.01 9.17 -4.90
CA ILE A 19 -8.98 7.89 -4.18
C ILE A 19 -8.48 6.80 -5.13
N LYS A 20 -7.44 6.09 -4.72
CA LYS A 20 -6.92 4.90 -5.40
C LYS A 20 -7.31 3.65 -4.62
N TYR A 21 -7.65 2.60 -5.34
CA TYR A 21 -7.97 1.28 -4.80
C TYR A 21 -6.92 0.27 -5.24
N GLY A 22 -6.66 -0.73 -4.41
CA GLY A 22 -5.72 -1.77 -4.76
C GLY A 22 -5.65 -2.90 -3.75
N THR A 23 -4.72 -3.80 -4.00
CA THR A 23 -4.45 -4.97 -3.15
C THR A 23 -3.02 -4.91 -2.63
N VAL A 24 -2.83 -5.13 -1.33
CA VAL A 24 -1.50 -5.24 -0.74
C VAL A 24 -0.76 -6.41 -1.37
N HIS A 25 0.34 -6.13 -2.04
CA HIS A 25 1.26 -7.11 -2.61
C HIS A 25 2.31 -7.55 -1.58
N GLY A 26 2.67 -6.68 -0.64
CA GLY A 26 3.64 -7.02 0.40
C GLY A 26 3.95 -5.84 1.31
N THR A 27 4.67 -6.13 2.37
CA THR A 27 5.07 -5.13 3.37
C THR A 27 6.50 -5.37 3.81
N SER A 28 7.24 -4.30 4.08
CA SER A 28 8.54 -4.34 4.75
C SER A 28 8.56 -3.37 5.93
N ARG A 29 9.51 -3.54 6.83
CA ARG A 29 9.72 -2.63 7.95
C ARG A 29 11.11 -2.05 7.89
N MET A 30 11.20 -0.73 7.94
CA MET A 30 12.47 -0.01 7.95
C MET A 30 13.11 -0.04 9.33
N ALA A 31 14.39 0.33 9.41
CA ALA A 31 15.16 0.33 10.66
C ALA A 31 14.59 1.31 11.71
N ASP A 32 13.94 2.38 11.26
CA ASP A 32 13.24 3.36 12.11
C ASP A 32 11.85 2.88 12.57
N GLY A 33 11.41 1.70 12.13
CA GLY A 33 10.14 1.10 12.48
C GLY A 33 8.99 1.43 11.52
N THR A 34 9.17 2.30 10.53
CA THR A 34 8.18 2.62 9.49
C THR A 34 7.82 1.37 8.69
N GLN A 35 6.53 1.17 8.41
CA GLN A 35 6.05 0.00 7.66
C GLN A 35 5.71 0.41 6.22
N ILE A 36 6.56 0.02 5.26
CA ILE A 36 6.27 0.24 3.84
C ILE A 36 5.29 -0.82 3.35
N VAL A 37 4.24 -0.39 2.66
CA VAL A 37 3.22 -1.21 2.02
C VAL A 37 3.35 -1.07 0.51
N VAL A 38 3.52 -2.19 -0.19
CA VAL A 38 3.48 -2.26 -1.65
C VAL A 38 2.06 -2.63 -2.05
N VAL A 39 1.40 -1.79 -2.83
CA VAL A 39 0.02 -1.97 -3.30
C VAL A 39 0.02 -2.18 -4.81
N SER A 40 -0.60 -3.25 -5.29
CA SER A 40 -1.01 -3.38 -6.69
C SER A 40 -2.28 -2.55 -6.89
N VAL A 41 -2.15 -1.40 -7.56
CA VAL A 41 -3.22 -0.43 -7.84
C VAL A 41 -4.01 -0.89 -9.05
N ASP A 42 -5.33 -0.86 -8.91
CA ASP A 42 -6.25 -1.33 -9.94
C ASP A 42 -6.10 -0.49 -11.22
N GLY A 43 -5.69 -1.12 -12.34
CA GLY A 43 -5.58 -0.47 -13.65
C GLY A 43 -4.31 0.38 -13.87
N GLU A 44 -3.44 0.54 -12.88
CA GLU A 44 -2.30 1.47 -12.97
C GLU A 44 -0.92 0.81 -12.77
N GLY A 45 -0.79 -0.15 -11.85
CA GLY A 45 0.50 -0.79 -11.58
C GLY A 45 0.77 -0.98 -10.09
N ARG A 46 1.98 -0.64 -9.62
CA ARG A 46 2.34 -0.75 -8.20
C ARG A 46 2.66 0.61 -7.60
N ALA A 47 2.16 0.84 -6.37
CA ALA A 47 2.50 1.97 -5.53
C ALA A 47 3.20 1.49 -4.25
N GLN A 48 4.03 2.35 -3.67
CA GLN A 48 4.64 2.14 -2.35
C GLN A 48 4.21 3.27 -1.42
N LEU A 49 3.70 2.91 -0.25
CA LEU A 49 3.18 3.84 0.76
C LEU A 49 3.83 3.54 2.11
N PRO A 50 4.20 4.56 2.91
CA PRO A 50 4.71 4.39 4.25
C PRO A 50 3.62 4.13 5.31
#